data_AF-A0A7L2UIL4-F1
#
_entry.id   AF-A0A7L2UIL4-F1
#
_cell.length_a   1.000
_cell.length_b   1.000
_cell.length_c   1.000
_cell.angle_alpha   90.00
_cell.angle_beta   90.00
_cell.angle_gamma   90.00
#
_symmetry.space_group_name_H-M   'P 1'
#
loop_
_entity.id
_entity.type
_entity.pdbx_description
1 polymer ?
#
loop_
_entity_poly.entity_id
_entity_poly.type
_entity_poly.pdbx_seq_one_letter_code
_entity_poly.pdbx_strand_id
1 'polypeptide(L)'
;RCVEVFYIYFHAGRVEEPYVSITKKRQMPKDGYSEEIEKEVGQAEGKLCTHRSAFSRASVIQAFLGSAPQLTLQLYICVLQQEVTAARSIFMVLSLLSIVYGALRCNILAIKIKYDDYDVSVKPAAYLCIFMWRSFEIATRVTVLVLFSSVLQIWTLPVVLVNFFGFFFYPWILFWQSKSPFPENIEKALSRVGTTIVLCLLTFLYAGINMFCWSAVQVKLNDPDLINKSQNWYRLTVYYMLRFIENAFLLLMWYIYKTDIYLYVCAPLLVLQLLIGYCMAVLFMLVFY
;
A
#
# COMPACT_ATOMS: atom_id res chain seq x y z
N ARG A 1 -23.43 6.77 -2.91
CA ARG A 1 -22.26 6.93 -2.02
C ARG A 1 -21.80 8.37 -1.82
N CYS A 2 -21.29 9.13 -2.81
CA CYS A 2 -20.89 10.54 -2.55
C CYS A 2 -22.08 11.48 -2.26
N VAL A 3 -23.18 11.36 -3.00
CA VAL A 3 -24.42 12.15 -2.79
C VAL A 3 -25.03 11.87 -1.41
N GLU A 4 -24.94 10.62 -0.96
CA GLU A 4 -25.43 10.14 0.33
C GLU A 4 -24.62 10.74 1.51
N VAL A 5 -23.31 10.93 1.33
CA VAL A 5 -22.46 11.63 2.32
C VAL A 5 -22.82 13.11 2.42
N PHE A 6 -23.09 13.78 1.30
CA PHE A 6 -23.59 15.16 1.31
C PHE A 6 -24.95 15.25 2.00
N TYR A 7 -25.85 14.32 1.71
CA TYR A 7 -27.16 14.27 2.35
C TYR A 7 -27.06 14.09 3.88
N ILE A 8 -26.23 13.15 4.36
CA ILE A 8 -25.99 12.92 5.80
C ILE A 8 -25.32 14.14 6.44
N TYR A 9 -24.34 14.77 5.78
CA TYR A 9 -23.66 15.96 6.31
C TYR A 9 -24.60 17.17 6.44
N PHE A 10 -25.50 17.38 5.49
CA PHE A 10 -26.49 18.46 5.54
C PHE A 10 -27.63 18.19 6.54
N HIS A 11 -27.90 16.92 6.88
CA HIS A 11 -28.91 16.53 7.87
C HIS A 11 -28.35 16.31 9.29
N ALA A 12 -27.03 16.17 9.46
CA ALA A 12 -26.36 16.08 10.76
C ALA A 12 -26.60 17.39 11.53
N GLY A 13 -27.44 17.32 12.58
CA GLY A 13 -27.77 18.45 13.45
C GLY A 13 -29.22 18.95 13.41
N ARG A 14 -30.12 18.39 12.58
CA ARG A 14 -31.55 18.78 12.58
C ARG A 14 -32.52 17.78 13.22
N VAL A 15 -32.21 16.49 13.20
CA VAL A 15 -32.95 15.43 13.93
C VAL A 15 -31.97 14.28 14.16
N GLU A 16 -31.47 14.13 15.39
CA GLU A 16 -30.69 12.95 15.79
C GLU A 16 -31.62 12.00 16.53
N GLU A 17 -31.81 10.78 16.00
CA GLU A 17 -32.56 9.73 16.71
C GLU A 17 -31.82 9.36 18.01
N PRO A 18 -32.53 9.12 19.12
CA PRO A 18 -31.94 8.99 20.47
C PRO A 18 -31.06 7.74 20.67
N TYR A 19 -30.89 6.90 19.65
CA TYR A 19 -30.04 5.71 19.70
C TYR A 19 -28.59 6.09 19.35
N VAL A 20 -27.79 6.28 20.38
CA VAL A 20 -26.35 6.58 20.27
C VAL A 20 -25.57 5.27 20.19
N SER A 21 -24.64 5.16 19.23
CA SER A 21 -23.69 4.04 19.23
C SER A 21 -22.55 4.35 20.18
N ILE A 22 -22.45 3.58 21.28
CA ILE A 22 -21.33 3.69 22.22
C ILE A 22 -20.11 3.07 21.55
N THR A 23 -19.11 3.88 21.24
CA THR A 23 -17.83 3.39 20.74
C THR A 23 -16.85 3.40 21.90
N LYS A 24 -16.42 2.23 22.35
CA LYS A 24 -15.41 2.09 23.41
C LYS A 24 -14.03 2.33 22.81
N LYS A 25 -13.29 3.33 23.31
CA LYS A 25 -11.88 3.52 22.97
C LYS A 25 -11.04 3.51 24.26
N ARG A 26 -10.09 2.59 24.33
CA ARG A 26 -9.03 2.49 25.34
C ARG A 26 -7.90 3.44 25.01
N GLN A 27 -7.50 4.34 25.91
CA GLN A 27 -6.31 5.16 25.67
C GLN A 27 -5.01 4.35 25.89
N MET A 28 -3.93 4.65 25.16
CA MET A 28 -2.65 3.97 25.38
C MET A 28 -2.12 4.38 26.77
N PRO A 29 -1.76 3.43 27.66
CA PRO A 29 -1.36 3.76 29.01
C PRO A 29 -0.06 4.56 28.97
N LYS A 30 -0.08 5.79 29.47
CA LYS A 30 1.15 6.56 29.70
C LYS A 30 1.87 6.15 30.99
N ASP A 31 1.14 5.59 31.96
CA ASP A 31 1.66 5.22 33.29
C ASP A 31 1.00 3.94 33.86
N GLY A 32 0.66 2.97 33.01
CA GLY A 32 0.12 1.66 33.45
C GLY A 32 -1.38 1.62 33.76
N TYR A 33 -2.08 2.75 33.78
CA TYR A 33 -3.54 2.80 33.84
C TYR A 33 -4.14 2.99 32.45
N SER A 34 -5.03 2.08 32.06
CA SER A 34 -5.80 2.17 30.82
C SER A 34 -7.15 2.79 31.15
N GLU A 35 -7.40 4.05 30.76
CA GLU A 35 -8.75 4.62 30.83
C GLU A 35 -9.55 4.19 29.60
N GLU A 36 -10.68 3.51 29.84
CA GLU A 36 -11.71 3.27 28.83
C GLU A 36 -12.56 4.54 28.71
N ILE A 37 -12.38 5.30 27.63
CA ILE A 37 -13.24 6.43 27.32
C ILE A 37 -14.39 5.89 26.47
N GLU A 38 -15.57 5.79 27.09
CA GLU A 38 -16.81 5.53 26.37
C GLU A 38 -17.23 6.84 25.69
N LYS A 39 -17.09 6.89 24.35
CA LYS A 39 -17.58 8.03 23.59
C LYS A 39 -18.89 7.64 22.92
N GLU A 40 -19.93 8.36 23.30
CA GLU A 40 -21.20 8.43 22.58
C GLU A 40 -20.96 9.02 21.20
N VAL A 41 -21.14 8.22 20.14
CA VAL A 41 -21.01 8.66 18.75
C VAL A 41 -22.38 8.58 18.10
N GLY A 42 -22.88 9.71 17.60
CA GLY A 42 -24.15 9.77 16.87
C GLY A 42 -24.11 8.86 15.64
N GLN A 43 -25.25 8.24 15.28
CA GLN A 43 -25.32 7.32 14.13
C GLN A 43 -24.82 7.96 12.82
N ALA A 44 -25.05 9.26 12.66
CA ALA A 44 -24.53 10.05 11.54
C ALA A 44 -23.00 10.14 11.58
N GLU A 45 -22.40 10.43 12.74
CA GLU A 45 -20.95 10.47 12.92
C GLU A 45 -20.28 9.10 12.69
N GLY A 46 -20.92 8.02 13.14
CA GLY A 46 -20.45 6.64 12.90
C GLY A 46 -20.49 6.26 11.41
N LYS A 47 -21.57 6.60 10.71
CA LYS A 47 -21.68 6.43 9.25
C LYS A 47 -20.64 7.31 8.52
N LEU A 48 -20.48 8.58 8.90
CA LEU A 48 -19.48 9.50 8.35
C LEU A 48 -18.05 9.00 8.56
N CYS A 49 -17.71 8.47 9.73
CA CYS A 49 -16.39 7.86 9.99
C CYS A 49 -16.15 6.63 9.11
N THR A 50 -17.14 5.76 8.98
CA THR A 50 -17.07 4.57 8.12
C THR A 50 -16.88 4.97 6.65
N HIS A 51 -17.65 5.96 6.17
CA HIS A 51 -17.52 6.51 4.82
C HIS A 51 -16.18 7.21 4.59
N ARG A 52 -15.64 7.93 5.58
CA ARG A 52 -14.33 8.59 5.49
C ARG A 52 -13.19 7.57 5.40
N SER A 53 -13.29 6.47 6.15
CA SER A 53 -12.32 5.37 6.06
C SER A 53 -12.37 4.69 4.69
N ALA A 54 -13.57 4.45 4.15
CA ALA A 54 -13.77 3.86 2.82
C ALA A 54 -13.29 4.80 1.71
N PHE A 55 -13.60 6.09 1.80
CA PHE A 55 -13.14 7.11 0.87
C PHE A 55 -11.61 7.25 0.90
N SER A 56 -11.00 7.20 2.09
CA SER A 56 -9.53 7.22 2.20
C SER A 56 -8.88 5.97 1.62
N ARG A 57 -9.56 4.81 1.60
CA ARG A 57 -9.06 3.61 0.89
C ARG A 57 -9.17 3.78 -0.62
N ALA A 58 -10.30 4.29 -1.11
CA ALA A 58 -10.54 4.50 -2.53
C ALA A 58 -9.58 5.55 -3.14
N SER A 59 -9.30 6.63 -2.44
CA SER A 59 -8.38 7.68 -2.92
C SER A 59 -6.93 7.20 -3.00
N VAL A 60 -6.51 6.32 -2.09
CA VAL A 60 -5.20 5.65 -2.14
C VAL A 60 -5.09 4.78 -3.38
N ILE A 61 -6.12 3.97 -3.64
CA ILE A 61 -6.17 3.08 -4.81
C ILE A 61 -6.08 3.88 -6.11
N GLN A 62 -6.82 4.97 -6.19
CA GLN A 62 -6.80 5.88 -7.34
C GLN A 62 -5.42 6.52 -7.53
N ALA A 63 -4.78 6.98 -6.46
CA ALA A 63 -3.44 7.57 -6.52
C ALA A 63 -2.39 6.54 -6.99
N PHE A 64 -2.44 5.30 -6.50
CA PHE A 64 -1.53 4.23 -6.91
C PHE A 64 -1.73 3.82 -8.37
N LEU A 65 -2.96 3.49 -8.77
CA LEU A 65 -3.26 2.99 -10.12
C LEU A 65 -3.02 4.04 -11.21
N GLY A 66 -3.21 5.32 -10.91
CA GLY A 66 -2.91 6.40 -11.86
C GLY A 66 -1.42 6.75 -11.89
N SER A 67 -0.80 6.97 -10.73
CA SER A 67 0.53 7.57 -10.66
C SER A 67 1.67 6.58 -10.85
N ALA A 68 1.54 5.29 -10.46
CA ALA A 68 2.62 4.32 -10.60
C ALA A 68 2.95 3.94 -12.07
N PRO A 69 1.96 3.68 -12.94
CA PRO A 69 2.23 3.50 -14.36
C PRO A 69 2.77 4.76 -15.01
N GLN A 70 2.26 5.93 -14.63
CA GLN A 70 2.73 7.23 -15.15
C GLN A 70 4.21 7.47 -14.81
N LEU A 71 4.61 7.25 -13.55
CA LEU A 71 6.00 7.36 -13.11
C LEU A 71 6.90 6.39 -13.88
N THR A 72 6.48 5.13 -13.99
CA THR A 72 7.22 4.07 -14.69
C THR A 72 7.45 4.43 -16.16
N LEU A 73 6.40 4.88 -16.85
CA LEU A 73 6.48 5.28 -18.26
C LEU A 73 7.37 6.50 -18.46
N GLN A 74 7.21 7.54 -17.64
CA GLN A 74 8.02 8.75 -17.74
C GLN A 74 9.50 8.47 -17.52
N LEU A 75 9.83 7.66 -16.50
CA LEU A 75 11.19 7.24 -16.23
C LEU A 75 11.75 6.40 -17.38
N TYR A 76 10.95 5.49 -17.93
CA TYR A 76 11.34 4.66 -19.08
C TYR A 76 11.69 5.49 -20.31
N ILE A 77 10.88 6.50 -20.64
CA ILE A 77 11.17 7.40 -21.76
C ILE A 77 12.45 8.21 -21.48
N CYS A 78 12.65 8.69 -20.25
CA CYS A 78 13.89 9.39 -19.89
C CYS A 78 15.14 8.51 -20.02
N VAL A 79 15.04 7.22 -19.67
CA VAL A 79 16.14 6.26 -19.87
C VAL A 79 16.43 6.04 -21.36
N LEU A 80 15.38 5.92 -22.19
CA LEU A 80 15.56 5.74 -23.64
C LEU A 80 16.09 6.98 -24.36
N GLN A 81 15.61 8.17 -23.98
CA GLN A 81 15.98 9.43 -24.64
C GLN A 81 17.30 10.02 -24.09
N GLN A 82 17.82 9.48 -22.98
CA GLN A 82 19.01 9.98 -22.26
C GLN A 82 18.95 11.47 -21.85
N GLU A 83 17.76 12.07 -21.93
CA GLU A 83 17.52 13.49 -21.68
C GLU A 83 16.47 13.65 -20.58
N VAL A 84 16.83 14.41 -19.55
CA VAL A 84 15.94 14.73 -18.42
C VAL A 84 15.52 16.18 -18.55
N THR A 85 14.44 16.43 -19.29
CA THR A 85 13.83 17.77 -19.34
C THR A 85 13.28 18.14 -17.95
N ALA A 86 13.46 19.39 -17.53
CA ALA A 86 12.98 19.88 -16.24
C ALA A 86 11.49 19.59 -15.99
N ALA A 87 10.64 19.79 -17.01
CA ALA A 87 9.22 19.49 -16.93
C ALA A 87 8.93 18.02 -16.60
N ARG A 88 9.66 17.07 -17.21
CA ARG A 88 9.49 15.64 -16.93
C ARG A 88 9.97 15.26 -15.53
N SER A 89 11.09 15.84 -15.09
CA SER A 89 11.56 15.67 -13.72
C SER A 89 10.50 16.09 -12.70
N ILE A 90 9.85 17.24 -12.92
CA ILE A 90 8.76 17.72 -12.06
C ILE A 90 7.59 16.72 -12.06
N PHE A 91 7.13 16.24 -13.22
CA PHE A 91 6.03 15.26 -13.26
C PHE A 91 6.38 13.92 -12.61
N MET A 92 7.63 13.45 -12.75
CA MET A 92 8.11 12.24 -12.08
C MET A 92 8.13 12.41 -10.56
N VAL A 93 8.61 13.55 -10.07
CA VAL A 93 8.61 13.84 -8.62
C VAL A 93 7.18 13.94 -8.09
N LEU A 94 6.27 14.63 -8.79
CA LEU A 94 4.87 14.75 -8.39
C LEU A 94 4.14 13.40 -8.38
N SER A 95 4.38 12.55 -9.40
CA SER A 95 3.79 11.21 -9.44
C SER A 95 4.36 10.32 -8.33
N LEU A 96 5.66 10.36 -8.06
CA LEU A 96 6.25 9.66 -6.91
C LEU A 96 5.64 10.11 -5.58
N LEU A 97 5.54 11.43 -5.35
CA LEU A 97 4.93 11.99 -4.13
C LEU A 97 3.47 11.57 -3.97
N SER A 98 2.70 11.52 -5.07
CA SER A 98 1.31 11.04 -5.07
C SER A 98 1.21 9.58 -4.62
N ILE A 99 2.06 8.69 -5.16
CA ILE A 99 2.08 7.27 -4.78
C ILE A 99 2.50 7.11 -3.31
N VAL A 100 3.56 7.80 -2.90
CA VAL A 100 4.07 7.76 -1.52
C VAL A 100 3.01 8.27 -0.53
N TYR A 101 2.32 9.36 -0.87
CA TYR A 101 1.23 9.88 -0.05
C TYR A 101 0.07 8.87 0.07
N GLY A 102 -0.28 8.20 -1.02
CA GLY A 102 -1.22 7.06 -1.01
C GLY A 102 -0.75 5.95 -0.07
N ALA A 103 0.51 5.54 -0.17
CA ALA A 103 1.11 4.49 0.65
C ALA A 103 1.10 4.86 2.15
N LEU A 104 1.45 6.11 2.45
CA LEU A 104 1.44 6.69 3.79
C LEU A 104 0.03 6.65 4.38
N ARG A 105 -0.97 7.14 3.65
CA ARG A 105 -2.39 7.11 4.08
C ARG A 105 -2.88 5.68 4.31
N CYS A 106 -2.47 4.73 3.46
CA CYS A 106 -2.75 3.31 3.64
C CYS A 106 -2.15 2.78 4.95
N ASN A 107 -0.87 3.08 5.21
CA ASN A 107 -0.18 2.66 6.44
C ASN A 107 -0.85 3.21 7.70
N ILE A 108 -1.17 4.51 7.71
CA ILE A 108 -1.85 5.13 8.85
C ILE A 108 -3.22 4.51 9.06
N LEU A 109 -3.97 4.24 7.99
CA LEU A 109 -5.25 3.59 8.09
C LEU A 109 -5.13 2.16 8.61
N ALA A 110 -4.13 1.40 8.17
CA ALA A 110 -3.84 0.06 8.67
C ALA A 110 -3.53 0.07 10.17
N ILE A 111 -2.72 1.03 10.62
CA ILE A 111 -2.41 1.23 12.05
C ILE A 111 -3.67 1.58 12.82
N LYS A 112 -4.51 2.50 12.31
CA LYS A 112 -5.77 2.86 12.95
C LYS A 112 -6.75 1.69 13.04
N ILE A 113 -6.87 0.86 12.01
CA ILE A 113 -7.71 -0.35 12.07
C ILE A 113 -7.14 -1.38 13.06
N LYS A 114 -5.81 -1.53 13.10
CA LYS A 114 -5.15 -2.46 14.03
C LYS A 114 -5.35 -2.04 15.49
N TYR A 115 -5.28 -0.75 15.75
CA TYR A 115 -5.44 -0.13 17.06
C TYR A 115 -6.74 0.68 17.13
N ASP A 116 -7.84 0.18 16.57
CA ASP A 116 -9.11 0.91 16.49
C ASP A 116 -9.67 1.23 17.90
N ASP A 117 -9.31 0.39 18.86
CA ASP A 117 -9.58 0.59 20.28
C ASP A 117 -8.74 1.74 20.87
N TYR A 118 -7.65 2.20 20.25
CA TYR A 118 -6.75 3.21 20.81
C TYR A 118 -6.73 4.53 20.04
N ASP A 119 -6.79 5.66 20.76
CA ASP A 119 -6.61 6.99 20.17
C ASP A 119 -5.12 7.23 19.85
N VAL A 120 -4.64 6.64 18.75
CA VAL A 120 -3.22 6.70 18.36
C VAL A 120 -2.92 8.06 17.74
N SER A 121 -2.39 8.96 18.56
CA SER A 121 -1.72 10.18 18.10
C SER A 121 -0.31 9.85 17.62
N VAL A 122 -0.17 9.64 16.31
CA VAL A 122 1.13 9.35 15.69
C VAL A 122 2.01 10.61 15.76
N LYS A 123 3.23 10.49 16.31
CA LYS A 123 4.19 11.60 16.38
C LYS A 123 4.58 12.07 14.96
N PRO A 124 4.83 13.37 14.73
CA PRO A 124 5.28 13.87 13.42
C PRO A 124 6.53 13.16 12.87
N ALA A 125 7.45 12.77 13.75
CA ALA A 125 8.65 12.02 13.38
C ALA A 125 8.32 10.64 12.76
N ALA A 126 7.27 9.98 13.24
CA ALA A 126 6.85 8.69 12.72
C ALA A 126 6.22 8.82 11.33
N TYR A 127 5.51 9.93 11.03
CA TYR A 127 5.06 10.24 9.67
C TYR A 127 6.23 10.43 8.71
N LEU A 128 7.26 11.17 9.13
CA LEU A 128 8.47 11.36 8.31
C LEU A 128 9.19 10.03 8.05
N CYS A 129 9.26 9.18 9.06
CA CYS A 129 9.87 7.85 8.95
C CYS A 129 9.13 6.97 7.95
N ILE A 130 7.79 6.88 8.03
CA ILE A 130 6.98 6.14 7.05
C ILE A 130 7.14 6.76 5.66
N PHE A 131 7.14 8.09 5.54
CA PHE A 131 7.32 8.77 4.26
C PHE A 131 8.65 8.41 3.61
N MET A 132 9.75 8.45 4.37
CA MET A 132 11.08 8.06 3.89
C MET A 132 11.12 6.58 3.50
N TRP A 133 10.64 5.69 4.37
CA TRP A 133 10.53 4.26 4.10
C TRP A 133 9.79 4.01 2.77
N ARG A 134 8.60 4.57 2.58
CA ARG A 134 7.79 4.36 1.36
C ARG A 134 8.42 4.99 0.13
N SER A 135 9.05 6.15 0.26
CA SER A 135 9.74 6.82 -0.85
C SER A 135 10.88 5.97 -1.40
N PHE A 136 11.77 5.49 -0.52
CA PHE A 136 12.90 4.66 -0.95
C PHE A 136 12.44 3.31 -1.49
N GLU A 137 11.46 2.66 -0.86
CA GLU A 137 10.93 1.37 -1.31
C GLU A 137 10.34 1.46 -2.73
N ILE A 138 9.48 2.44 -2.98
CA ILE A 138 8.81 2.62 -4.28
C ILE A 138 9.79 3.11 -5.34
N ALA A 139 10.60 4.12 -5.03
CA ALA A 139 11.53 4.70 -5.99
C ALA A 139 12.54 3.66 -6.49
N THR A 140 13.17 2.92 -5.57
CA THR A 140 14.14 1.87 -5.95
C THR A 140 13.48 0.79 -6.79
N ARG A 141 12.27 0.33 -6.42
CA ARG A 141 11.55 -0.70 -7.18
C ARG A 141 11.22 -0.25 -8.60
N VAL A 142 10.67 0.96 -8.75
CA VAL A 142 10.30 1.50 -10.06
C VAL A 142 11.56 1.70 -10.92
N THR A 143 12.64 2.24 -10.36
CA THR A 143 13.89 2.42 -11.11
C THR A 143 14.50 1.09 -11.55
N VAL A 144 14.54 0.07 -10.68
CA VAL A 144 15.06 -1.26 -11.04
C VAL A 144 14.25 -1.88 -12.18
N LEU A 145 12.92 -1.83 -12.11
CA LEU A 145 12.05 -2.37 -13.15
C LEU A 145 12.23 -1.64 -14.49
N VAL A 146 12.36 -0.32 -14.45
CA VAL A 146 12.57 0.49 -15.65
C VAL A 146 13.93 0.23 -16.29
N LEU A 147 15.01 0.15 -15.49
CA LEU A 147 16.33 -0.20 -15.98
C LEU A 147 16.33 -1.61 -16.59
N PHE A 148 15.78 -2.60 -15.90
CA PHE A 148 15.65 -3.94 -16.46
C PHE A 148 14.88 -3.95 -17.79
N SER A 149 13.76 -3.22 -17.85
CA SER A 149 12.93 -3.13 -19.04
C SER A 149 13.57 -2.37 -20.20
N SER A 150 14.58 -1.53 -19.97
CA SER A 150 15.28 -0.84 -21.06
C SER A 150 16.18 -1.79 -21.87
N VAL A 151 16.60 -2.91 -21.27
CA VAL A 151 17.50 -3.89 -21.91
C VAL A 151 16.74 -5.16 -22.31
N LEU A 152 15.88 -5.69 -21.44
CA LEU A 152 15.24 -7.01 -21.62
C LEU A 152 13.70 -6.89 -21.68
N GLN A 153 13.19 -6.09 -22.63
CA GLN A 153 11.76 -5.78 -22.78
C GLN A 153 10.83 -7.01 -22.81
N ILE A 154 11.20 -8.06 -23.56
CA ILE A 154 10.39 -9.29 -23.68
C ILE A 154 10.29 -10.03 -22.34
N TRP A 155 11.34 -9.98 -21.51
CA TRP A 155 11.39 -10.65 -20.21
C TRP A 155 10.72 -9.85 -19.09
N THR A 156 10.51 -8.54 -19.27
CA THR A 156 9.78 -7.70 -18.31
C THR A 156 8.38 -8.25 -18.06
N LEU A 157 7.64 -8.60 -19.11
CA LEU A 157 6.26 -9.07 -18.99
C LEU A 157 6.16 -10.37 -18.15
N PRO A 158 6.95 -11.43 -18.43
CA PRO A 158 7.01 -12.61 -17.58
C PRO A 158 7.35 -12.30 -16.11
N VAL A 159 8.36 -11.47 -15.85
CA VAL A 159 8.77 -11.10 -14.47
C VAL A 159 7.62 -10.42 -13.73
N VAL A 160 6.96 -9.47 -14.40
CA VAL A 160 5.80 -8.75 -13.84
C VAL A 160 4.63 -9.70 -13.59
N LEU A 161 4.31 -10.59 -14.53
CA LEU A 161 3.22 -11.55 -14.39
C LEU A 161 3.48 -12.55 -13.26
N VAL A 162 4.70 -13.10 -13.15
CA VAL A 162 5.05 -14.05 -12.08
C VAL A 162 4.87 -13.40 -10.71
N ASN A 163 5.32 -12.14 -10.56
CA ASN A 163 5.08 -11.37 -9.34
C ASN A 163 3.60 -11.17 -9.08
N PHE A 164 2.88 -10.69 -10.09
CA PHE A 164 1.46 -10.38 -9.98
C PHE A 164 0.65 -11.61 -9.57
N PHE A 165 0.82 -12.72 -10.27
CA PHE A 165 0.15 -13.98 -9.97
C PHE A 165 0.58 -14.54 -8.61
N GLY A 166 1.85 -14.43 -8.23
CA GLY A 166 2.31 -14.81 -6.90
C GLY A 166 1.53 -14.12 -5.78
N PHE A 167 1.40 -12.78 -5.85
CA PHE A 167 0.62 -12.03 -4.85
C PHE A 167 -0.89 -12.22 -4.98
N PHE A 168 -1.39 -12.45 -6.18
CA PHE A 168 -2.81 -12.69 -6.41
C PHE A 168 -3.23 -14.03 -5.80
N PHE A 169 -2.53 -15.12 -6.12
CA PHE A 169 -2.90 -16.46 -5.67
C PHE A 169 -2.60 -16.72 -4.19
N TYR A 170 -1.61 -16.05 -3.60
CA TYR A 170 -1.20 -16.31 -2.22
C TYR A 170 -2.35 -16.22 -1.17
N PRO A 171 -3.18 -15.15 -1.14
CA PRO A 171 -4.35 -15.08 -0.26
C PRO A 171 -5.39 -16.17 -0.54
N TRP A 172 -5.60 -16.55 -1.81
CA TRP A 172 -6.55 -17.60 -2.19
C TRP A 172 -6.09 -18.99 -1.75
N ILE A 173 -4.79 -19.28 -1.84
CA ILE A 173 -4.21 -20.53 -1.35
C ILE A 173 -4.41 -20.64 0.16
N LEU A 174 -4.14 -19.57 0.92
CA LEU A 174 -4.39 -19.52 2.36
C LEU A 174 -5.89 -19.66 2.71
N PHE A 175 -6.77 -19.19 1.84
CA PHE A 175 -8.22 -19.35 1.99
C PHE A 175 -8.66 -20.80 1.75
N TRP A 176 -8.20 -21.44 0.68
CA TRP A 176 -8.52 -22.84 0.41
C TRP A 176 -7.96 -23.78 1.48
N GLN A 177 -6.78 -23.48 2.04
CA GLN A 177 -6.18 -24.29 3.09
C GLN A 177 -6.93 -24.20 4.43
N SER A 178 -7.58 -23.07 4.73
CA SER A 178 -8.27 -22.87 6.01
C SER A 178 -9.64 -23.54 6.07
N LYS A 179 -10.24 -23.90 4.92
CA LYS A 179 -11.61 -24.41 4.79
C LYS A 179 -12.67 -23.52 5.46
N SER A 180 -12.40 -22.23 5.62
CA SER A 180 -13.32 -21.27 6.26
C SER A 180 -14.53 -20.97 5.35
N PRO A 181 -15.74 -20.78 5.91
CA PRO A 181 -16.86 -20.22 5.14
C PRO A 181 -16.54 -18.81 4.66
N PHE A 182 -17.19 -18.38 3.57
CA PHE A 182 -17.08 -17.01 3.06
C PHE A 182 -17.52 -16.00 4.14
N PRO A 183 -16.91 -14.79 4.19
CA PRO A 183 -17.26 -13.79 5.18
C PRO A 183 -18.72 -13.34 5.05
N GLU A 184 -19.54 -13.70 6.03
CA GLU A 184 -20.99 -13.43 6.07
C GLU A 184 -21.34 -11.93 6.02
N ASN A 185 -20.43 -11.05 6.48
CA ASN A 185 -20.63 -9.60 6.45
C ASN A 185 -20.79 -9.03 5.04
N ILE A 186 -20.16 -9.65 4.03
CA ILE A 186 -20.32 -9.24 2.62
C ILE A 186 -21.54 -9.95 2.01
N GLU A 187 -21.82 -11.19 2.39
CA GLU A 187 -22.97 -11.96 1.88
C GLU A 187 -24.32 -11.32 2.26
N LYS A 188 -24.43 -10.66 3.42
CA LYS A 188 -25.66 -9.93 3.78
C LYS A 188 -25.96 -8.73 2.87
N ALA A 189 -24.95 -8.16 2.23
CA ALA A 189 -25.09 -7.01 1.34
C ALA A 189 -25.09 -7.38 -0.15
N LEU A 190 -24.64 -8.59 -0.50
CA LEU A 190 -24.34 -8.96 -1.89
C LEU A 190 -24.53 -10.47 -2.13
N SER A 191 -25.04 -10.85 -3.32
CA SER A 191 -25.13 -12.26 -3.75
C SER A 191 -23.75 -12.95 -3.69
N ARG A 192 -23.72 -14.27 -3.42
CA ARG A 192 -22.50 -15.09 -3.32
C ARG A 192 -21.53 -14.89 -4.51
N VAL A 193 -22.08 -14.71 -5.72
CA VAL A 193 -21.29 -14.42 -6.92
C VAL A 193 -20.66 -13.02 -6.85
N GLY A 194 -21.43 -12.02 -6.40
CA GLY A 194 -20.92 -10.67 -6.20
C GLY A 194 -19.83 -10.61 -5.13
N THR A 195 -19.99 -11.33 -4.01
CA THR A 195 -18.96 -11.40 -2.96
C THR A 195 -17.64 -11.93 -3.52
N THR A 196 -17.72 -12.99 -4.32
CA THR A 196 -16.55 -13.57 -5.01
C THR A 196 -15.89 -12.55 -5.96
N ILE A 197 -16.68 -11.80 -6.73
CA ILE A 197 -16.17 -10.77 -7.65
C ILE A 197 -15.47 -9.65 -6.87
N VAL A 198 -16.06 -9.16 -5.79
CA VAL A 198 -15.48 -8.10 -4.95
C VAL A 198 -14.16 -8.56 -4.32
N LEU A 199 -14.10 -9.81 -3.83
CA LEU A 199 -12.88 -10.38 -3.28
C LEU A 199 -11.80 -10.58 -4.36
N CYS A 200 -12.19 -10.96 -5.57
CA CYS A 200 -11.29 -11.03 -6.73
C CYS A 200 -10.72 -9.65 -7.09
N LEU A 201 -11.55 -8.61 -7.16
CA LEU A 201 -11.10 -7.24 -7.41
C LEU A 201 -10.20 -6.72 -6.29
N LEU A 202 -10.52 -7.02 -5.04
CA LEU A 202 -9.71 -6.66 -3.88
C LEU A 202 -8.33 -7.35 -3.92
N THR A 203 -8.29 -8.64 -4.23
CA THR A 203 -7.03 -9.40 -4.35
C THR A 203 -6.21 -8.97 -5.57
N PHE A 204 -6.85 -8.64 -6.69
CA PHE A 204 -6.21 -8.04 -7.88
C PHE A 204 -5.51 -6.73 -7.53
N LEU A 205 -6.21 -5.84 -6.83
CA LEU A 205 -5.68 -4.58 -6.38
C LEU A 205 -4.56 -4.74 -5.34
N TYR A 206 -4.75 -5.66 -4.39
CA TYR A 206 -3.73 -6.03 -3.41
C TYR A 206 -2.46 -6.52 -4.10
N ALA A 207 -2.59 -7.37 -5.13
CA ALA A 207 -1.45 -7.84 -5.92
C ALA A 207 -0.75 -6.69 -6.65
N GLY A 208 -1.53 -5.78 -7.25
CA GLY A 208 -1.01 -4.58 -7.91
C GLY A 208 -0.22 -3.67 -6.95
N ILE A 209 -0.71 -3.45 -5.74
CA ILE A 209 0.00 -2.63 -4.73
C ILE A 209 1.27 -3.34 -4.26
N ASN A 210 1.18 -4.63 -3.89
CA ASN A 210 2.34 -5.41 -3.43
C ASN A 210 3.39 -5.65 -4.51
N MET A 211 3.06 -5.46 -5.78
CA MET A 211 4.04 -5.46 -6.87
C MET A 211 5.07 -4.32 -6.73
N PHE A 212 4.62 -3.15 -6.25
CA PHE A 212 5.45 -1.95 -6.10
C PHE A 212 5.92 -1.73 -4.66
N CYS A 213 5.08 -2.04 -3.67
CA CYS A 213 5.35 -1.72 -2.27
C CYS A 213 4.57 -2.65 -1.33
N TRP A 214 5.19 -3.07 -0.23
CA TRP A 214 4.53 -3.88 0.80
C TRP A 214 3.29 -3.19 1.34
N SER A 215 2.11 -3.79 1.16
CA SER A 215 0.88 -3.30 1.78
C SER A 215 0.91 -3.60 3.28
N ALA A 216 0.78 -2.56 4.12
CA ALA A 216 0.60 -2.74 5.56
C ALA A 216 -0.72 -3.44 5.92
N VAL A 217 -1.71 -3.41 5.02
CA VAL A 217 -2.94 -4.19 5.14
C VAL A 217 -2.70 -5.55 4.49
N GLN A 218 -2.50 -6.59 5.30
CA GLN A 218 -2.48 -7.97 4.81
C GLN A 218 -3.92 -8.48 4.65
N VAL A 219 -4.29 -8.80 3.41
CA VAL A 219 -5.59 -9.40 3.12
C VAL A 219 -5.60 -10.85 3.62
N LYS A 220 -6.51 -11.15 4.56
CA LYS A 220 -6.76 -12.51 5.05
C LYS A 220 -8.23 -12.81 4.85
N LEU A 221 -8.53 -13.54 3.77
CA LEU A 221 -9.89 -13.88 3.33
C LEU A 221 -10.69 -14.71 4.37
N ASN A 222 -10.00 -15.32 5.34
CA ASN A 222 -10.59 -16.14 6.40
C ASN A 222 -11.08 -15.34 7.61
N ASP A 223 -10.67 -14.08 7.75
CA ASP A 223 -11.10 -13.23 8.86
C ASP A 223 -12.32 -12.40 8.43
N PRO A 224 -13.32 -12.18 9.30
CA PRO A 224 -14.52 -11.41 8.98
C PRO A 224 -14.22 -9.95 8.60
N ASP A 225 -13.09 -9.41 9.08
CA ASP A 225 -12.60 -8.07 8.75
C ASP A 225 -11.71 -8.04 7.49
N LEU A 226 -11.44 -9.20 6.88
CA LEU A 226 -10.55 -9.41 5.73
C LEU A 226 -9.11 -8.93 5.93
N ILE A 227 -8.76 -8.52 7.14
CA ILE A 227 -7.49 -7.89 7.50
C ILE A 227 -6.87 -8.70 8.64
N ASN A 228 -5.62 -9.10 8.45
CA ASN A 228 -4.88 -9.75 9.52
C ASN A 228 -4.48 -8.71 10.59
N LYS A 229 -5.11 -8.76 11.77
CA LYS A 229 -4.79 -7.88 12.91
C LYS A 229 -3.43 -8.23 13.56
N SER A 230 -2.93 -9.46 13.35
CA SER A 230 -1.64 -9.92 13.87
C SER A 230 -0.49 -9.69 12.89
N GLN A 231 0.54 -8.96 13.32
CA GLN A 231 1.71 -8.71 12.51
C GLN A 231 2.68 -9.88 12.62
N ASN A 232 2.75 -10.70 11.56
CA ASN A 232 3.73 -11.77 11.50
C ASN A 232 5.06 -11.24 10.93
N TRP A 233 6.01 -10.95 11.82
CA TRP A 233 7.35 -10.48 11.49
C TRP A 233 8.07 -11.40 10.49
N TYR A 234 7.88 -12.72 10.58
CA TYR A 234 8.46 -13.66 9.64
C TYR A 234 8.01 -13.40 8.20
N ARG A 235 6.71 -13.13 7.98
CA ARG A 235 6.18 -12.83 6.64
C ARG A 235 6.73 -11.51 6.09
N LEU A 236 6.88 -10.52 6.97
CA LEU A 236 7.49 -9.23 6.61
C LEU A 236 8.95 -9.44 6.17
N THR A 237 9.75 -10.14 6.97
CA THR A 237 11.14 -10.43 6.65
C THR A 237 11.28 -11.22 5.34
N VAL A 238 10.49 -12.28 5.16
CA VAL A 238 10.52 -13.07 3.91
C VAL A 238 10.20 -12.20 2.69
N TYR A 239 9.19 -11.33 2.79
CA TYR A 239 8.85 -10.43 1.70
C TYR A 239 10.00 -9.48 1.33
N TYR A 240 10.57 -8.78 2.32
CA TYR A 240 11.65 -7.82 2.07
C TYR A 240 12.94 -8.51 1.60
N MET A 241 13.24 -9.71 2.08
CA MET A 241 14.37 -10.50 1.60
C MET A 241 14.18 -10.99 0.16
N LEU A 242 13.01 -11.55 -0.16
CA LEU A 242 12.71 -11.99 -1.53
C LEU A 242 12.76 -10.82 -2.50
N ARG A 243 12.20 -9.67 -2.11
CA ARG A 243 12.27 -8.42 -2.88
C ARG A 243 13.68 -7.89 -3.07
N PHE A 244 14.52 -7.96 -2.04
CA PHE A 244 15.93 -7.58 -2.16
C PHE A 244 16.65 -8.47 -3.17
N ILE A 245 16.47 -9.79 -3.07
CA ILE A 245 17.06 -10.77 -3.99
C ILE A 245 16.57 -10.53 -5.43
N GLU A 246 15.28 -10.30 -5.62
CA GLU A 246 14.72 -10.01 -6.93
C GLU A 246 15.28 -8.71 -7.51
N ASN A 247 15.32 -7.63 -6.73
CA ASN A 247 15.88 -6.36 -7.19
C ASN A 247 17.37 -6.50 -7.55
N ALA A 248 18.14 -7.25 -6.75
CA ALA A 248 19.54 -7.53 -7.04
C ALA A 248 19.70 -8.37 -8.32
N PHE A 249 18.84 -9.37 -8.53
CA PHE A 249 18.85 -10.19 -9.74
C PHE A 249 18.51 -9.37 -11.00
N LEU A 250 17.48 -8.53 -10.94
CA LEU A 250 17.09 -7.66 -12.05
C LEU A 250 18.20 -6.65 -12.39
N LEU A 251 18.84 -6.07 -11.38
CA LEU A 251 19.99 -5.18 -11.56
C LEU A 251 21.21 -5.90 -12.13
N LEU A 252 21.47 -7.14 -11.68
CA LEU A 252 22.56 -7.96 -12.21
C LEU A 252 22.33 -8.27 -13.69
N MET A 253 21.13 -8.70 -14.05
CA MET A 253 20.76 -8.96 -15.44
C MET A 253 20.87 -7.69 -16.29
N TRP A 254 20.40 -6.55 -15.79
CA TRP A 254 20.61 -5.27 -16.45
C TRP A 254 22.10 -4.96 -16.63
N TYR A 255 22.92 -5.16 -15.61
CA TYR A 255 24.35 -4.87 -15.64
C TYR A 255 25.13 -5.73 -16.65
N ILE A 256 24.75 -7.01 -16.82
CA ILE A 256 25.38 -7.94 -17.75
C ILE A 256 25.01 -7.61 -19.21
N TYR A 257 23.74 -7.29 -19.46
CA TYR A 257 23.23 -7.08 -20.82
C TYR A 257 23.22 -5.61 -21.26
N LYS A 258 23.74 -4.68 -20.44
CA LYS A 258 23.79 -3.26 -20.79
C LYS A 258 24.60 -3.04 -22.07
N THR A 259 24.09 -2.19 -22.96
CA THR A 259 24.79 -1.74 -24.16
C THR A 259 25.70 -0.54 -23.87
N ASP A 260 26.65 -0.24 -24.77
CA ASP A 260 27.65 0.84 -24.64
C ASP A 260 27.04 2.26 -24.44
N ILE A 261 25.74 2.41 -24.66
CA ILE A 261 24.96 3.63 -24.45
C ILE A 261 25.00 4.10 -22.97
N TYR A 262 25.28 3.21 -22.02
CA TYR A 262 25.38 3.54 -20.58
C TYR A 262 26.79 3.92 -20.09
N LEU A 263 27.76 4.16 -20.99
CA LEU A 263 29.15 4.49 -20.62
C LEU A 263 29.27 5.81 -19.84
N TYR A 264 28.32 6.74 -20.02
CA TYR A 264 28.33 8.06 -19.38
C TYR A 264 27.90 8.06 -17.91
N VAL A 265 27.21 7.00 -17.45
CA VAL A 265 26.84 6.82 -16.04
C VAL A 265 27.76 5.77 -15.45
N CYS A 266 28.29 6.01 -14.25
CA CYS A 266 29.01 4.98 -13.51
C CYS A 266 28.03 3.87 -13.11
N ALA A 267 27.77 2.93 -14.03
CA ALA A 267 26.82 1.83 -13.86
C ALA A 267 27.01 1.03 -12.55
N PRO A 268 28.24 0.69 -12.10
CA PRO A 268 28.39 0.01 -10.81
C PRO A 268 27.99 0.90 -9.62
N LEU A 269 28.23 2.22 -9.70
CA LEU A 269 27.80 3.16 -8.66
C LEU A 269 26.26 3.26 -8.61
N LEU A 270 25.59 3.27 -9.78
CA LEU A 270 24.13 3.28 -9.86
C LEU A 270 23.52 2.01 -9.23
N VAL A 271 24.06 0.84 -9.56
CA VAL A 271 23.63 -0.44 -8.96
C VAL A 271 23.79 -0.41 -7.44
N LEU A 272 24.95 0.04 -6.96
CA LEU A 272 25.22 0.17 -5.53
C LEU A 272 24.25 1.15 -4.85
N GLN A 273 24.01 2.31 -5.46
CA GLN A 273 23.09 3.32 -4.93
C GLN A 273 21.66 2.79 -4.83
N LEU A 274 21.19 2.00 -5.79
CA LEU A 274 19.85 1.40 -5.75
C LEU A 274 19.72 0.33 -4.66
N LEU A 275 20.76 -0.50 -4.48
CA LEU A 275 20.78 -1.49 -3.40
C LEU A 275 20.84 -0.82 -2.03
N ILE A 276 21.70 0.19 -1.85
CA ILE A 276 21.77 0.98 -0.62
C ILE A 276 20.43 1.69 -0.37
N GLY A 277 19.80 2.26 -1.40
CA GLY A 277 18.49 2.89 -1.29
C GLY A 277 17.43 1.93 -0.76
N TYR A 278 17.44 0.67 -1.22
CA TYR A 278 16.51 -0.33 -0.71
C TYR A 278 16.83 -0.71 0.74
N CYS A 279 18.11 -0.88 1.09
CA CYS A 279 18.53 -1.10 2.48
C CYS A 279 18.11 0.06 3.39
N MET A 280 18.23 1.31 2.93
CA MET A 280 17.74 2.49 3.66
C MET A 280 16.23 2.43 3.88
N ALA A 281 15.45 1.96 2.90
CA ALA A 281 14.01 1.75 3.07
C ALA A 281 13.71 0.76 4.21
N VAL A 282 14.45 -0.36 4.26
CA VAL A 282 14.33 -1.37 5.33
C VAL A 282 14.78 -0.80 6.68
N LEU A 283 15.84 0.01 6.73
CA LEU A 283 16.28 0.66 7.96
C LEU A 283 15.21 1.61 8.51
N PHE A 284 14.60 2.45 7.67
CA PHE A 284 13.49 3.32 8.12
C PHE A 284 12.27 2.50 8.57
N MET A 285 11.98 1.38 7.93
CA MET A 285 10.95 0.45 8.41
C MET A 285 11.25 -0.06 9.81
N LEU A 286 12.48 -0.52 10.06
CA LEU A 286 12.90 -1.04 11.36
C LEU A 286 12.92 0.03 12.44
N VAL A 287 13.26 1.27 12.11
CA VAL A 287 13.21 2.42 13.04
C VAL A 287 11.78 2.81 13.40
N PHE A 288 10.83 2.61 12.48
CA PHE A 288 9.43 2.93 12.71
C PHE A 288 8.73 1.95 13.68
N TYR A 289 9.03 0.66 13.57
CA TYR A 289 8.40 -0.39 14.37
C TYR A 289 9.03 -0.52 15.76
#